data_AF-A0A967I410-F1
#
_entry.id   AF-A0A967I410-F1
#
_cell.length_a   1.000
_cell.length_b   1.000
_cell.length_c   1.000
_cell.angle_alpha   90.00
_cell.angle_beta   90.00
_cell.angle_gamma   90.00
#
_symmetry.space_group_name_H-M   'P 1'
#
loop_
_entity.id
_entity.type
_entity.pdbx_description
1 polymer ?
#
loop_
_entity_poly.entity_id
_entity_poly.type
_entity_poly.pdbx_seq_one_letter_code
_entity_poly.pdbx_strand_id
1 'polypeptide(L)' 'MNEAITYDDVLLVPSYNHWESRKVVDISVQDRTEKLTLKLPLMTANMDTITEAEMVNFIG' A
#
# COMPACT_ATOMS: atom_id res chain seq x y z
N MET A 1 -3.67 -7.35 30.17
CA MET A 1 -2.64 -6.89 29.20
C MET A 1 -3.05 -7.44 27.86
N ASN A 2 -3.30 -6.59 26.87
CA ASN A 2 -3.45 -7.07 25.50
C ASN A 2 -2.05 -7.16 24.92
N GLU A 3 -1.70 -8.32 24.36
CA GLU A 3 -0.48 -8.46 23.58
C GLU A 3 -0.57 -7.53 22.36
N ALA A 4 0.50 -6.76 22.15
CA ALA A 4 0.70 -6.02 20.92
C ALA A 4 1.37 -6.94 19.90
N ILE A 5 0.96 -6.85 18.64
CA ILE A 5 1.52 -7.60 17.53
C ILE A 5 2.20 -6.66 16.56
N THR A 6 3.30 -7.10 15.96
CA THR A 6 3.98 -6.47 14.82
C THR A 6 3.85 -7.34 13.57
N TYR A 7 4.35 -6.88 12.43
CA TYR A 7 4.27 -7.60 11.15
C TYR A 7 4.93 -8.99 11.20
N ASP A 8 6.02 -9.14 11.95
CA ASP A 8 6.76 -10.39 12.05
C ASP A 8 6.07 -11.45 12.92
N ASP A 9 5.04 -11.07 13.69
CA ASP A 9 4.31 -12.00 14.57
C ASP A 9 3.21 -12.77 13.84
N VAL A 10 2.83 -12.35 12.62
CA VAL A 10 1.64 -12.85 11.93
C VAL A 10 1.92 -13.25 10.49
N LEU A 11 1.15 -14.23 10.02
CA LEU A 11 1.13 -14.64 8.62
C LEU A 11 -0.29 -14.57 8.07
N LEU A 12 -0.41 -14.31 6.78
CA LEU A 12 -1.68 -14.41 6.08
C LEU A 12 -2.04 -15.88 5.86
N VAL A 13 -3.24 -16.29 6.29
CA VAL A 13 -3.77 -17.62 6.00
C VAL A 13 -4.32 -17.63 4.57
N PRO A 14 -3.86 -18.55 3.70
CA PRO A 14 -4.39 -18.67 2.33
C PRO A 14 -5.88 -18.98 2.33
N SER A 15 -6.60 -18.46 1.33
CA SER A 15 -8.03 -18.72 1.12
C SER A 15 -8.32 -18.97 -0.36
N TYR A 16 -9.48 -19.54 -0.65
CA TYR A 16 -9.91 -19.84 -2.00
C TYR A 16 -10.01 -18.57 -2.86
N ASN A 17 -9.47 -18.62 -4.08
CA ASN A 17 -9.52 -17.52 -5.04
C ASN A 17 -10.26 -17.96 -6.31
N HIS A 18 -11.39 -17.30 -6.64
CA HIS A 18 -12.18 -17.55 -7.86
C HIS A 18 -11.61 -16.86 -9.11
N TRP A 19 -10.58 -16.02 -8.98
CA TRP A 19 -10.05 -15.21 -10.08
C TRP A 19 -8.95 -15.93 -10.86
N GLU A 20 -9.11 -16.01 -12.19
CA GLU A 20 -8.13 -16.66 -13.08
C GLU A 20 -6.88 -15.82 -13.35
N SER A 21 -6.95 -14.50 -13.19
CA SER A 21 -5.86 -13.58 -13.50
C SER A 21 -5.63 -12.58 -12.39
N ARG A 22 -4.36 -12.29 -12.09
CA ARG A 22 -3.98 -11.22 -11.15
C ARG A 22 -4.37 -9.82 -11.64
N LYS A 23 -4.64 -9.65 -12.93
CA LYS A 23 -5.02 -8.36 -13.53
C LYS A 23 -6.37 -7.82 -13.04
N VAL A 24 -7.22 -8.68 -12.47
CA VAL A 24 -8.56 -8.29 -11.99
C VAL A 24 -8.53 -7.71 -10.57
N VAL A 25 -7.40 -7.85 -9.87
CA VAL A 25 -7.25 -7.31 -8.52
C VAL A 25 -7.04 -5.79 -8.62
N ASP A 26 -8.04 -5.03 -8.17
CA ASP A 26 -7.91 -3.59 -8.01
C ASP A 26 -7.10 -3.28 -6.74
N ILE A 27 -6.04 -2.51 -6.91
CA ILE A 27 -5.12 -2.09 -5.85
C ILE A 27 -5.20 -0.57 -5.62
N SER A 28 -6.14 0.12 -6.26
CA SER A 28 -6.38 1.52 -6.01
C SER A 28 -6.87 1.75 -4.58
N VAL A 29 -6.50 2.89 -4.01
CA VAL A 29 -6.96 3.29 -2.67
C VAL A 29 -7.44 4.72 -2.70
N GLN A 30 -8.46 4.97 -1.88
CA GLN A 30 -8.92 6.31 -1.57
C GLN A 30 -8.61 6.59 -0.10
N ASP A 31 -8.12 7.79 0.18
CA ASP A 31 -7.90 8.22 1.55
C ASP A 31 -9.23 8.37 2.30
N ARG A 32 -9.16 8.43 3.63
CA ARG A 32 -10.36 8.50 4.48
C ARG A 32 -11.16 9.79 4.30
N THR A 33 -10.59 10.84 3.72
CA THR A 33 -11.27 12.12 3.50
C THR A 33 -11.77 12.30 2.06
N GLU A 34 -11.60 11.28 1.21
CA GLU A 34 -12.03 11.26 -0.19
C GLU A 34 -11.38 12.33 -1.08
N LYS A 35 -10.27 12.91 -0.64
CA LYS A 35 -9.54 13.97 -1.35
C LYS A 35 -8.43 13.44 -2.25
N LEU A 36 -7.94 12.24 -1.98
CA LEU A 36 -6.81 11.64 -2.67
C LEU A 36 -7.16 10.20 -3.08
N THR A 37 -7.05 9.93 -4.38
CA THR A 37 -7.15 8.58 -4.94
C THR A 37 -5.82 8.22 -5.59
N LEU A 38 -5.25 7.09 -5.20
CA LEU A 38 -4.02 6.55 -5.76
C LEU A 38 -4.32 5.26 -6.49
N LYS A 39 -3.69 5.03 -7.64
CA LYS A 39 -3.81 3.76 -8.38
C LYS A 39 -3.00 2.62 -7.74
N LEU A 40 -2.05 2.96 -6.86
CA LEU A 40 -1.18 2.05 -6.13
C LEU A 40 -1.10 2.51 -4.67
N PRO A 41 -1.19 1.62 -3.66
CA PRO A 41 -1.12 1.99 -2.25
C PRO A 41 0.32 2.18 -1.80
N LEU A 42 1.04 3.08 -2.49
CA LEU A 42 2.45 3.34 -2.25
C LEU A 42 2.65 4.84 -2.06
N MET A 43 3.45 5.20 -1.06
CA MET A 43 3.88 6.56 -0.79
C MET A 43 5.32 6.53 -0.32
N THR A 44 6.13 7.48 -0.77
CA THR A 44 7.51 7.63 -0.29
C THR A 44 7.56 8.30 1.06
N ALA A 45 8.60 8.00 1.83
CA ALA A 45 8.85 8.68 3.08
C ALA A 45 9.18 10.16 2.83
N ASN A 46 8.64 11.04 3.66
CA ASN A 46 8.90 12.48 3.64
C ASN A 46 10.25 12.83 4.28
N MET A 47 11.34 12.34 3.69
CA MET A 47 12.72 12.52 4.18
C MET A 47 13.57 13.20 3.11
N ASP A 48 14.52 14.03 3.55
CA ASP A 48 15.49 14.73 2.70
C ASP A 48 16.32 13.79 1.81
N THR A 49 16.67 12.64 2.34
CA THR A 49 17.45 11.60 1.66
C THR A 49 16.63 10.67 0.77
N ILE A 50 15.30 10.80 0.75
CA ILE A 50 14.39 9.90 0.04
C ILE A 50 13.57 10.64 -1.02
N THR A 51 12.92 11.74 -0.64
CA THR A 51 11.93 12.42 -1.50
C THR A 51 12.33 13.87 -1.74
N GLU A 52 13.08 14.10 -2.81
CA GLU A 52 13.27 15.41 -3.43
C GLU A 52 12.52 15.47 -4.78
N ALA A 53 12.76 16.51 -5.58
CA ALA A 53 12.04 16.75 -6.84
C ALA A 53 12.15 15.59 -7.83
N GLU A 54 13.31 14.93 -7.92
CA GLU A 54 13.50 13.79 -8.82
C GLU A 54 12.59 12.60 -8.45
N MET A 55 12.49 12.27 -7.16
CA MET A 55 11.66 11.16 -6.71
C MET A 55 10.17 11.44 -6.91
N VAL A 56 9.73 12.67 -6.65
CA VAL A 56 8.32 13.09 -6.87
C VAL A 56 7.94 12.97 -8.33
N ASN A 57 8.83 13.37 -9.25
CA ASN A 57 8.59 13.26 -10.69
C ASN A 57 8.63 11.80 -11.19
N PHE A 58 9.36 10.92 -10.50
CA PHE A 58 9.46 9.52 -10.87
C PHE A 58 8.29 8.66 -10.38
N ILE A 59 7.81 8.89 -9.15
CA ILE A 59 6.78 8.04 -8.53
C ILE A 59 5.35 8.35 -9.01
N GLY A 60 5.13 9.56 -9.54
CA GLY A 60 3.85 10.01 -10.11
C GLY A 60 3.60 9.55 -11.54
#